data_AF-A0A427FEC6-F1
#
_entry.id   AF-A0A427FEC6-F1
#
_cell.length_a   1.000
_cell.length_b   1.000
_cell.length_c   1.000
_cell.angle_alpha   90.00
_cell.angle_beta   90.00
_cell.angle_gamma   90.00
#
_symmetry.space_group_name_H-M   'P 1'
#
loop_
_entity.id
_entity.type
_entity.pdbx_description
1 polymer ?
#
loop_
_entity_poly.entity_id
_entity_poly.type
_entity_poly.pdbx_seq_one_letter_code
_entity_poly.pdbx_strand_id
1 'polypeptide(L)' 'MLAVPPENDVRKFCRRYGVSLRTGYKWLDRYREQGYAGLQDQSRRPLSSPARKLHHHYPH' A
#
# COMPACT_ATOMS: atom_id res chain seq x y z
N MET A 1 -29.12 -12.51 0.10
CA MET A 1 -28.44 -11.32 0.66
C MET A 1 -26.95 -11.62 0.73
N LEU A 2 -26.13 -11.00 -0.11
CA LEU A 2 -24.67 -11.16 -0.06
C LEU A 2 -24.14 -10.32 1.10
N ALA A 3 -23.62 -10.97 2.14
CA ALA A 3 -22.97 -10.29 3.26
C ALA A 3 -21.64 -9.70 2.79
N VAL A 4 -21.64 -8.41 2.47
CA VAL A 4 -20.40 -7.64 2.38
C VAL A 4 -19.79 -7.60 3.78
N PRO A 5 -18.52 -8.02 3.98
CA PRO A 5 -17.89 -7.96 5.29
C PRO A 5 -17.94 -6.51 5.78
N PRO A 6 -18.40 -6.28 7.02
CA PRO A 6 -18.62 -4.93 7.50
C PRO A 6 -17.28 -4.19 7.52
N GLU A 7 -17.25 -3.04 6.86
CA GLU A 7 -16.18 -2.03 6.88
C GLU A 7 -15.58 -1.74 8.28
N ASN A 8 -16.31 -2.09 9.34
CA ASN A 8 -15.85 -2.09 10.72
C ASN A 8 -14.65 -3.03 11.00
N ASP A 9 -14.49 -4.10 10.23
CA ASP A 9 -13.36 -5.04 10.35
C ASP A 9 -12.05 -4.37 9.98
N VAL A 10 -12.03 -3.50 8.95
CA VAL A 10 -10.83 -2.76 8.55
C VAL A 10 -10.37 -1.81 9.65
N ARG A 11 -11.30 -1.11 10.30
CA ARG A 11 -10.97 -0.21 11.42
C ARG A 11 -10.36 -0.96 12.61
N LYS A 12 -10.96 -2.10 12.99
CA LYS A 12 -10.46 -2.95 14.09
C LYS A 12 -9.09 -3.55 13.76
N PHE A 13 -8.93 -4.04 12.53
CA PHE A 13 -7.67 -4.56 12.03
C PHE A 13 -6.58 -3.49 12.04
N CYS A 14 -6.84 -2.33 11.43
CA CYS A 14 -5.92 -1.19 11.41
C CYS A 14 -5.46 -0.79 12.82
N ARG A 15 -6.38 -0.73 13.79
CA ARG A 15 -6.03 -0.41 15.19
C ARG A 15 -5.18 -1.49 15.85
N ARG A 16 -5.43 -2.77 15.57
CA ARG A 16 -4.67 -3.90 16.13
C ARG A 16 -3.25 -4.00 15.56
N TYR A 17 -3.09 -3.76 14.27
CA TYR A 17 -1.83 -3.93 13.55
C TYR A 17 -1.06 -2.61 13.34
N GLY A 18 -1.56 -1.49 13.87
CA GLY A 18 -0.92 -0.17 13.70
C GLY A 18 -0.92 0.33 12.24
N VAL A 19 -1.78 -0.22 11.40
CA VAL A 19 -1.89 0.15 9.98
C VAL A 19 -2.84 1.34 9.86
N SER A 20 -2.46 2.38 9.11
CA SER A 20 -3.35 3.51 8.87
C SER A 20 -4.63 3.07 8.14
N LEU A 21 -5.78 3.65 8.50
CA LEU A 21 -7.07 3.36 7.86
C LEU A 21 -7.03 3.53 6.34
N ARG A 22 -6.33 4.56 5.86
CA ARG A 22 -6.13 4.81 4.43
C ARG A 22 -5.46 3.63 3.72
N THR A 23 -4.50 2.96 4.36
CA THR A 23 -3.87 1.75 3.82
C THR A 23 -4.82 0.57 3.87
N GLY A 24 -5.57 0.40 4.97
CA GLY A 24 -6.57 -0.65 5.12
C GLY A 24 -7.68 -0.56 4.07
N TYR A 25 -8.24 0.62 3.83
CA TYR A 25 -9.26 0.84 2.79
C TYR A 25 -8.70 0.59 1.39
N LYS A 26 -7.46 0.99 1.12
CA LYS A 26 -6.80 0.69 -0.17
C LYS A 26 -6.64 -0.82 -0.41
N TRP A 27 -6.37 -1.59 0.64
CA TRP A 27 -6.28 -3.05 0.54
C TRP A 27 -7.66 -3.68 0.36
N LEU A 28 -8.68 -3.15 1.05
CA LEU A 28 -10.07 -3.60 0.88
C LEU A 28 -10.57 -3.34 -0.54
N ASP A 29 -10.29 -2.17 -1.10
CA ASP A 29 -10.66 -1.80 -2.46
C ASP A 29 -10.04 -2.76 -3.49
N ARG A 30 -8.72 -2.97 -3.41
CA ARG A 30 -8.01 -3.97 -4.24
C ARG A 30 -8.53 -5.38 -4.06
N TYR A 31 -8.88 -5.77 -2.84
CA TYR A 31 -9.47 -7.08 -2.56
C TYR A 31 -10.86 -7.23 -3.19
N ARG A 32 -11.65 -6.15 -3.25
CA ARG A 32 -12.96 -6.16 -3.92
C ARG A 32 -12.83 -6.28 -5.44
N GLU A 33 -11.80 -5.66 -6.02
CA GLU A 33 -11.57 -5.69 -7.47
C GLU A 33 -10.87 -6.98 -7.94
N GLN A 34 -9.88 -7.46 -7.19
CA GLN A 34 -8.94 -8.51 -7.64
C GLN A 34 -8.92 -9.73 -6.69
N GLY A 35 -9.74 -9.74 -5.65
CA GLY A 35 -9.71 -10.78 -4.62
C GLY A 35 -8.37 -10.83 -3.89
N TYR A 36 -7.94 -12.03 -3.51
CA TYR A 36 -6.65 -12.25 -2.85
C TYR A 36 -5.44 -11.76 -3.65
N ALA A 37 -5.52 -11.68 -4.99
CA ALA A 37 -4.44 -11.14 -5.81
C ALA A 37 -4.16 -9.65 -5.52
N GLY A 38 -5.18 -8.89 -5.13
CA GLY A 38 -5.05 -7.47 -4.76
C GLY A 38 -4.33 -7.22 -3.43
N LEU A 39 -4.19 -8.27 -2.61
CA LEU A 39 -3.45 -8.25 -1.33
C LEU A 39 -1.99 -8.71 -1.46
N GLN A 40 -1.57 -9.20 -2.63
CA GLN A 40 -0.15 -9.52 -2.84
C GLN A 40 0.71 -8.25 -2.68
N ASP A 41 1.92 -8.45 -2.14
CA ASP A 41 2.92 -7.40 -2.03
C ASP A 41 3.28 -6.89 -3.42
N GLN A 42 2.58 -5.85 -3.86
CA GLN A 42 2.94 -5.06 -5.02
C GLN A 42 4.17 -4.25 -4.61
N SER A 43 5.34 -4.83 -4.86
CA SER A 43 6.65 -4.25 -4.55
C SER A 43 6.65 -2.78 -4.93
N ARG A 44 6.66 -1.90 -3.93
CA ARG A 44 6.77 -0.44 -4.11
C ARG A 44 8.19 -0.03 -4.48
N ARG A 45 9.00 -0.95 -5.03
CA ARG A 45 10.31 -0.59 -5.57
C ARG A 45 10.05 0.25 -6.80
N PRO A 46 10.37 1.56 -6.79
CA PRO A 46 10.39 2.31 -8.02
C PRO A 46 11.36 1.57 -8.96
N LEU A 47 10.88 1.14 -10.13
CA LEU A 47 11.73 0.53 -11.16
C LEU A 47 12.89 1.46 -11.56
N SER A 48 12.70 2.75 -11.33
CA SER A 48 13.70 3.79 -11.53
C SER A 48 13.91 4.51 -10.21
N SER A 49 14.88 4.05 -9.42
CA SER A 49 15.56 4.94 -8.49
C SER A 49 16.48 5.78 -9.38
N PRO A 50 16.23 7.07 -9.64
CA PRO A 50 17.14 7.89 -10.42
C PRO A 50 18.47 7.89 -9.67
N ALA A 51 19.38 7.09 -10.20
CA ALA A 51 20.72 6.98 -9.69
C ALA A 51 21.33 8.38 -9.65
N ARG A 52 21.89 8.72 -8.49
CA ARG A 52 23.09 9.53 -8.39
C ARG A 52 23.01 10.82 -9.20
N LYS A 53 22.48 11.88 -8.58
CA LYS A 53 23.09 13.20 -8.77
C LYS A 53 24.53 13.07 -8.24
N LEU A 54 25.45 12.57 -9.07
CA LEU A 54 26.84 13.00 -9.00
C LEU A 54 26.74 14.52 -9.13
N HIS A 55 26.80 15.24 -8.02
CA HIS A 55 27.14 16.65 -8.10
C HIS A 55 28.60 16.66 -8.52
N HIS A 56 28.77 16.70 -9.84
CA HIS A 56 29.98 17.00 -10.55
C HIS A 56 30.65 18.21 -9.89
N HIS A 57 31.88 18.01 -9.46
CA HIS A 57 32.92 19.03 -9.26
C HIS A 57 32.46 20.38 -8.71
N TYR A 58 32.71 20.60 -7.41
CA TYR A 58 33.06 21.95 -6.96
C TYR A 58 34.51 22.20 -7.43
N PRO A 59 34.78 23.14 -8.35
CA PRO A 59 36.14 23.54 -8.64
C PRO A 59 36.67 24.42 -7.50
N HIS A 60 37.82 24.00 -6.99
CA HIS A 60 38.94 24.75 -6.41
C HIS A 60 38.64 25.90 -5.43
#